data_AF-A0A967YKZ6-F1
#
_entry.id   AF-A0A967YKZ6-F1
#
_cell.length_a   1.000
_cell.length_b   1.000
_cell.length_c   1.000
_cell.angle_alpha   90.00
_cell.angle_beta   90.00
_cell.angle_gamma   90.00
#
_symmetry.space_group_name_H-M   'P 1'
#
loop_
_entity.id
_entity.type
_entity.pdbx_description
1 polymer ?
#
loop_
_entity_poly.entity_id
_entity_poly.type
_entity_poly.pdbx_seq_one_letter_code
_entity_poly.pdbx_strand_id
1 'polypeptide(L)'
;MTFRFKRLFEETRSRLRAHPGRRRVSIDVESRQVAGFRSEARVRDFTVTVDQPRAFGGEDSAPKPTEYVLAALAACQEVTYRLYADALEIPLDDVRVSITGWSDPHGFLGLDDAARPGLQEVKGTVFLTSSAEPEAIARLQEAVERHCPVLDDLRSPVAVTMTVETRSTVRPEE
;
A
#
# COMPACT_ATOMS: atom_id res chain seq x y z
N MET A 1 7.21 6.78 -24.53
CA MET A 1 7.58 5.35 -24.37
C MET A 1 6.28 4.57 -24.28
N THR A 2 5.94 3.71 -25.25
CA THR A 2 4.70 2.91 -25.18
C THR A 2 4.90 1.78 -24.17
N PHE A 3 4.22 1.87 -23.02
CA PHE A 3 4.16 0.80 -22.03
C PHE A 3 3.47 -0.40 -22.69
N ARG A 4 4.15 -1.55 -22.82
CA ARG A 4 3.61 -2.77 -23.46
C ARG A 4 3.76 -3.95 -22.51
N PHE A 5 2.70 -4.23 -21.75
CA PHE A 5 2.66 -5.23 -20.68
C PHE A 5 1.68 -6.38 -20.98
N LYS A 6 0.75 -6.21 -21.93
CA LYS A 6 -0.33 -7.15 -22.27
C LYS A 6 0.19 -8.57 -22.48
N ARG A 7 1.27 -8.73 -23.25
CA ARG A 7 1.91 -10.03 -23.47
C ARG A 7 2.37 -10.68 -22.16
N LEU A 8 3.12 -9.95 -21.34
CA LEU A 8 3.61 -10.46 -20.05
C LEU A 8 2.45 -10.78 -19.10
N PHE A 9 1.39 -9.96 -19.11
CA PHE A 9 0.18 -10.19 -18.33
C PHE A 9 -0.53 -11.49 -18.75
N GLU A 10 -0.76 -11.69 -20.04
CA GLU A 10 -1.38 -12.89 -20.59
C GLU A 10 -0.54 -14.15 -20.32
N GLU A 11 0.78 -14.09 -20.55
CA GLU A 11 1.70 -15.18 -20.26
C GLU A 11 1.70 -15.53 -18.76
N THR A 12 1.72 -14.52 -17.89
CA THR A 12 1.67 -14.72 -16.44
C THR A 12 0.35 -15.36 -16.01
N ARG A 13 -0.80 -14.89 -16.53
CA ARG A 13 -2.10 -15.49 -16.25
C ARG A 13 -2.18 -16.93 -16.73
N SER A 14 -1.68 -17.22 -17.93
CA SER A 14 -1.63 -18.58 -18.48
C SER A 14 -0.78 -19.50 -17.61
N ARG A 15 0.43 -19.05 -17.22
CA ARG A 15 1.34 -19.81 -16.35
C ARG A 15 0.72 -20.12 -14.99
N LEU A 16 0.07 -19.13 -14.36
CA LEU A 16 -0.57 -19.31 -13.05
C LEU A 16 -1.81 -20.21 -13.14
N ARG A 17 -2.60 -20.13 -14.23
CA ARG A 17 -3.72 -21.05 -14.48
C ARG A 17 -3.24 -22.50 -14.67
N ALA A 18 -2.12 -22.69 -15.36
CA ALA A 18 -1.52 -24.00 -15.58
C ALA A 18 -0.89 -24.61 -14.31
N HIS A 19 -0.56 -23.78 -13.31
CA HIS A 19 0.09 -24.23 -12.05
C HIS A 19 -0.72 -23.80 -10.83
N PRO A 20 -1.94 -24.33 -10.62
CA PRO A 20 -2.83 -23.87 -9.57
C PRO A 20 -2.31 -24.14 -8.14
N GLY A 21 -1.23 -24.93 -7.97
CA GLY A 21 -0.59 -25.14 -6.66
C GLY A 21 0.36 -24.02 -6.22
N ARG A 22 0.83 -23.16 -7.13
CA ARG A 22 1.75 -22.06 -6.82
C ARG A 22 0.98 -20.75 -6.65
N ARG A 23 0.34 -20.58 -5.49
CA ARG A 23 -0.55 -19.44 -5.19
C ARG A 23 0.03 -18.38 -4.27
N ARG A 24 1.15 -18.66 -3.60
CA ARG A 24 1.71 -17.75 -2.59
C ARG A 24 2.97 -17.09 -3.11
N VAL A 25 3.04 -15.78 -2.91
CA VAL A 25 4.24 -14.96 -3.03
C VAL A 25 4.48 -14.39 -1.64
N SER A 26 5.71 -14.51 -1.12
CA SER A 26 6.08 -13.85 0.13
C SER A 26 6.47 -12.41 -0.15
N ILE A 27 6.10 -11.53 0.77
CA ILE A 27 6.56 -10.14 0.83
C ILE A 27 7.25 -10.02 2.17
N ASP A 28 8.57 -9.89 2.13
CA ASP A 28 9.43 -9.89 3.31
C ASP A 28 9.96 -8.47 3.56
N VAL A 29 9.74 -7.97 4.78
CA VAL A 29 10.18 -6.63 5.22
C VAL A 29 10.73 -6.74 6.62
N GLU A 30 11.94 -6.21 6.83
CA GLU A 30 12.52 -6.03 8.17
C GLU A 30 12.71 -4.54 8.41
N SER A 31 12.32 -4.05 9.59
CA SER A 31 12.48 -2.65 9.98
C SER A 31 13.19 -2.54 11.32
N ARG A 32 14.10 -1.57 11.42
CA ARG A 32 14.82 -1.27 12.65
C ARG A 32 14.73 0.21 12.95
N GLN A 33 14.40 0.53 14.20
CA GLN A 33 14.52 1.89 14.73
C GLN A 33 16.00 2.27 14.84
N VAL A 34 16.36 3.42 14.26
CA VAL A 34 17.76 3.87 14.17
C VAL A 34 18.04 5.11 15.02
N ALA A 35 17.05 5.98 15.26
CA ALA A 35 17.17 7.14 16.14
C ALA A 35 15.78 7.74 16.45
N GLY A 36 15.46 8.04 17.71
CA GLY A 36 14.15 8.62 18.06
C GLY A 36 13.01 7.78 17.48
N PHE A 37 12.04 8.39 16.78
CA PHE A 37 11.00 7.67 16.03
C PHE A 37 11.40 7.24 14.61
N ARG A 38 12.61 7.59 14.15
CA ARG A 38 13.10 7.24 12.82
C ARG A 38 13.48 5.76 12.74
N SER A 39 12.97 5.11 11.71
CA SER A 39 13.24 3.70 11.37
C SER A 39 13.70 3.55 9.92
N GLU A 40 14.47 2.51 9.66
CA GLU A 40 14.87 2.09 8.31
C GLU A 40 14.29 0.69 8.04
N ALA A 41 13.39 0.61 7.07
CA ALA A 41 12.83 -0.65 6.59
C ALA A 41 13.55 -1.12 5.32
N ARG A 42 13.96 -2.38 5.29
CA ARG A 42 14.54 -3.05 4.12
C ARG A 42 13.46 -3.81 3.38
N VAL A 43 13.28 -3.47 2.10
CA VAL A 43 12.33 -4.09 1.18
C VAL A 43 13.08 -4.47 -0.09
N ARG A 44 13.42 -5.76 -0.25
CA ARG A 44 14.40 -6.22 -1.26
C ARG A 44 15.69 -5.40 -1.14
N ASP A 45 16.17 -4.80 -2.22
CA ASP A 45 17.37 -3.97 -2.26
C ASP A 45 17.11 -2.49 -1.92
N PHE A 46 15.87 -2.13 -1.55
CA PHE A 46 15.48 -0.76 -1.22
C PHE A 46 15.48 -0.52 0.29
N THR A 47 15.80 0.72 0.67
CA THR A 47 15.63 1.21 2.04
C THR A 47 14.52 2.25 2.05
N VAL A 48 13.56 2.09 2.95
CA VAL A 48 12.46 3.04 3.21
C VAL A 48 12.68 3.64 4.58
N THR A 49 12.90 4.95 4.63
CA THR A 49 12.99 5.70 5.87
C THR A 49 11.60 6.10 6.33
N VAL A 50 11.30 5.89 7.61
CA VAL A 50 10.00 6.24 8.22
C VAL A 50 10.28 7.04 9.48
N ASP A 51 9.47 8.06 9.78
CA ASP A 51 9.61 8.89 10.98
C ASP A 51 8.22 9.24 11.55
N GLN A 52 8.15 10.23 12.44
CA GLN A 52 6.92 10.86 12.91
C GLN A 52 6.98 12.38 12.73
N PRO A 53 5.84 13.06 12.61
CA PRO A 53 5.80 14.52 12.62
C PRO A 53 6.32 15.07 13.95
N ARG A 54 6.85 16.31 13.93
CA ARG A 54 7.34 16.98 15.15
C ARG A 54 6.28 17.08 16.25
N ALA A 55 5.02 17.29 15.88
CA ALA A 55 3.91 17.34 16.82
C ALA A 55 3.68 16.02 17.60
N PHE A 56 4.21 14.91 17.09
CA PHE A 56 4.17 13.59 17.73
C PHE A 56 5.57 13.12 18.19
N GLY A 57 6.52 14.06 18.33
CA GLY A 57 7.85 13.81 18.90
C GLY A 57 8.90 13.28 17.93
N GLY A 58 8.58 13.15 16.63
CA GLY A 58 9.57 12.80 15.62
C GLY A 58 10.32 14.02 15.08
N GLU A 59 11.19 13.79 14.08
CA GLU A 59 11.98 14.85 13.46
C GLU A 59 11.35 15.38 12.17
N ASP A 60 10.22 14.80 11.73
CA ASP A 60 9.58 15.06 10.44
C ASP A 60 10.58 14.91 9.27
N SER A 61 11.50 13.95 9.41
CA SER A 61 12.58 13.68 8.45
C SER A 61 12.18 12.72 7.34
N ALA A 62 11.04 12.05 7.50
CA ALA A 62 10.42 11.17 6.53
C ALA A 62 8.91 11.05 6.82
N PRO A 63 8.08 10.57 5.88
CA PRO A 63 6.66 10.35 6.11
C PRO A 63 6.42 9.39 7.29
N LYS A 64 5.29 9.57 7.97
CA LYS A 64 4.86 8.67 9.03
C LYS A 64 4.28 7.36 8.47
N PRO A 65 4.21 6.28 9.27
CA PRO A 65 3.77 4.97 8.77
C PRO A 65 2.42 5.00 8.04
N THR A 66 1.43 5.74 8.55
CA THR A 66 0.10 5.81 7.92
C THR A 66 0.07 6.62 6.62
N GLU A 67 1.01 7.54 6.41
CA GLU A 67 1.16 8.25 5.12
C GLU A 67 1.69 7.30 4.05
N TYR A 68 2.59 6.38 4.42
CA TYR A 68 3.04 5.32 3.52
C TYR A 68 1.91 4.36 3.10
N VAL A 69 0.94 4.10 3.96
CA VAL A 69 -0.26 3.32 3.59
C VAL A 69 -1.06 4.01 2.49
N LEU A 70 -1.31 5.32 2.62
CA LEU A 70 -2.02 6.09 1.60
C LEU A 70 -1.20 6.24 0.31
N ALA A 71 0.12 6.43 0.42
CA ALA A 71 1.03 6.47 -0.72
C ALA A 71 1.03 5.13 -1.48
N ALA A 72 1.06 4.00 -0.75
CA ALA A 72 0.95 2.68 -1.34
C ALA A 72 -0.38 2.47 -2.05
N LEU A 73 -1.51 2.93 -1.48
CA LEU A 73 -2.81 2.87 -2.15
C LEU A 73 -2.82 3.69 -3.45
N ALA A 74 -2.32 4.93 -3.41
CA ALA A 74 -2.25 5.80 -4.59
C ALA A 74 -1.42 5.18 -5.72
N ALA A 75 -0.20 4.73 -5.41
CA ALA A 75 0.66 4.08 -6.39
C ALA A 75 0.07 2.75 -6.89
N CYS A 76 -0.59 1.98 -6.03
CA CYS A 76 -1.23 0.72 -6.43
C CYS A 76 -2.38 0.96 -7.42
N GLN A 77 -3.18 2.02 -7.21
CA GLN A 77 -4.19 2.46 -8.17
C GLN A 77 -3.55 2.80 -9.53
N GLU A 78 -2.52 3.65 -9.56
CA GLU A 78 -1.83 4.05 -10.79
C GLU A 78 -1.28 2.85 -11.58
N VAL A 79 -0.62 1.91 -10.87
CA VAL A 79 -0.11 0.67 -11.45
C VAL A 79 -1.25 -0.18 -12.02
N THR A 80 -2.33 -0.33 -11.27
CA THR A 80 -3.47 -1.18 -11.67
C THR A 80 -4.22 -0.59 -12.86
N TYR A 81 -4.42 0.74 -12.91
CA TYR A 81 -4.99 1.43 -14.07
C TYR A 81 -4.14 1.22 -15.32
N ARG A 82 -2.83 1.45 -15.25
CA ARG A 82 -1.95 1.22 -16.41
C ARG A 82 -1.94 -0.24 -16.86
N LEU A 83 -1.93 -1.17 -15.91
CA LEU A 83 -1.96 -2.60 -16.19
C LEU A 83 -3.22 -3.00 -16.96
N TYR A 84 -4.40 -2.64 -16.44
CA TYR A 84 -5.66 -3.04 -17.05
C TYR A 84 -6.01 -2.22 -18.30
N ALA A 85 -5.57 -0.96 -18.41
CA ALA A 85 -5.73 -0.19 -19.63
C ALA A 85 -5.01 -0.88 -20.80
N ASP A 86 -3.76 -1.28 -20.61
CA ASP A 86 -2.99 -1.99 -21.63
C ASP A 86 -3.56 -3.40 -21.91
N ALA A 87 -3.97 -4.13 -20.88
CA ALA A 87 -4.56 -5.46 -21.05
C ALA A 87 -5.90 -5.44 -21.80
N LEU A 88 -6.71 -4.39 -21.62
CA LEU A 88 -8.00 -4.19 -22.28
C LEU A 88 -7.90 -3.36 -23.57
N GLU A 89 -6.69 -2.96 -23.97
CA GLU A 89 -6.42 -2.12 -25.14
C GLU A 89 -7.15 -0.77 -25.11
N ILE A 90 -7.27 -0.19 -23.92
CA ILE A 90 -7.87 1.11 -23.68
C ILE A 90 -6.74 2.17 -23.67
N PRO A 91 -6.78 3.18 -24.56
CA PRO A 91 -5.83 4.28 -24.52
C PRO A 91 -5.80 4.94 -23.14
N LEU A 92 -4.62 5.14 -22.56
CA LEU A 92 -4.44 5.86 -21.30
C LEU A 92 -3.12 6.62 -21.36
N ASP A 93 -3.21 7.94 -21.45
CA ASP A 93 -2.06 8.82 -21.61
C ASP A 93 -1.45 9.20 -20.26
N ASP A 94 -2.30 9.47 -19.26
CA ASP A 94 -1.88 9.82 -17.91
C ASP A 94 -2.84 9.29 -16.84
N VAL A 95 -2.28 8.97 -15.66
CA VAL A 95 -3.03 8.62 -14.45
C VAL A 95 -2.36 9.27 -13.24
N ARG A 96 -3.16 9.94 -12.42
CA ARG A 96 -2.75 10.51 -11.13
C ARG A 96 -3.81 10.24 -10.08
N VAL A 97 -3.39 9.99 -8.84
CA VAL A 97 -4.33 9.78 -7.73
C VAL A 97 -4.10 10.80 -6.62
N SER A 98 -5.20 11.32 -6.05
CA SER A 98 -5.19 12.16 -4.85
C SER A 98 -5.95 11.46 -3.76
N ILE A 99 -5.36 11.30 -2.57
CA ILE A 99 -5.97 10.58 -1.45
C ILE A 99 -5.87 11.42 -0.18
N THR A 100 -6.97 11.45 0.57
CA THR A 100 -7.02 11.99 1.93
C THR A 100 -7.49 10.90 2.86
N GLY A 101 -6.81 10.74 3.99
CA GLY A 101 -7.20 9.84 5.08
C GLY A 101 -7.36 10.60 6.39
N TRP A 102 -8.28 10.13 7.22
CA TRP A 102 -8.56 10.68 8.54
C TRP A 102 -8.37 9.61 9.62
N SER A 103 -7.82 10.03 10.76
CA SER A 103 -7.58 9.20 11.94
C SER A 103 -7.87 10.02 13.19
N ASP A 104 -8.26 9.36 14.28
CA ASP A 104 -8.44 10.00 15.58
C ASP A 104 -7.22 9.74 16.48
N PRO A 105 -6.48 10.79 16.90
CA PRO A 105 -5.32 10.61 17.78
C PRO A 105 -5.69 10.06 19.16
N HIS A 106 -6.93 10.17 19.63
CA HIS A 106 -7.33 9.64 20.94
C HIS A 106 -7.14 8.12 21.03
N GLY A 107 -7.41 7.39 19.95
CA GLY A 107 -7.20 5.94 19.91
C GLY A 107 -5.72 5.56 19.98
N PHE A 108 -4.85 6.28 19.24
CA PHE A 108 -3.41 6.03 19.28
C PHE A 108 -2.78 6.39 20.63
N LEU A 109 -3.26 7.47 21.27
CA LEU A 109 -2.77 7.95 22.55
C LEU A 109 -3.41 7.25 23.77
N GLY A 110 -4.35 6.32 23.54
CA GLY A 110 -5.04 5.59 24.62
C GLY A 110 -5.92 6.49 25.49
N LEU A 111 -6.51 7.54 24.90
CA LEU A 111 -7.39 8.50 25.59
C LEU A 111 -8.88 8.12 25.49
N ASP A 112 -9.24 7.26 24.54
CA ASP A 112 -10.59 6.72 24.36
C ASP A 112 -10.50 5.27 23.86
N ASP A 113 -11.00 4.32 24.66
CA ASP A 113 -10.99 2.89 24.35
C ASP A 113 -11.93 2.51 23.19
N ALA A 114 -12.92 3.35 22.87
CA ALA A 114 -13.79 3.16 21.72
C ALA A 114 -13.18 3.70 20.42
N ALA A 115 -12.21 4.60 20.50
CA ALA A 115 -11.57 5.21 19.35
C ALA A 115 -10.56 4.24 18.71
N ARG A 116 -10.77 3.92 17.44
CA ARG A 116 -9.81 3.10 16.67
C ARG A 116 -8.54 3.91 16.39
N PRO A 117 -7.33 3.35 16.62
CA PRO A 117 -6.05 4.07 16.42
C PRO A 117 -5.63 4.23 14.94
N GLY A 118 -6.25 3.48 14.02
CA GLY A 118 -5.91 3.50 12.60
C GLY A 118 -6.66 4.56 11.78
N LEU A 119 -6.57 4.43 10.45
CA LEU A 119 -7.40 5.21 9.53
C LEU A 119 -8.88 4.85 9.72
N GLN A 120 -9.73 5.86 9.84
CA GLN A 120 -11.18 5.74 10.02
C GLN A 120 -11.93 5.98 8.72
N GLU A 121 -11.41 6.87 7.88
CA GLU A 121 -11.94 7.20 6.58
C GLU A 121 -10.80 7.44 5.59
N VAL A 122 -10.98 6.99 4.35
CA VAL A 122 -10.08 7.27 3.23
C VAL A 122 -10.94 7.64 2.02
N LYS A 123 -10.67 8.80 1.43
CA LYS A 123 -11.30 9.26 0.19
C LYS A 123 -10.23 9.50 -0.85
N GLY A 124 -10.46 9.03 -2.07
CA GLY A 124 -9.54 9.21 -3.18
C GLY A 124 -10.24 9.61 -4.46
N THR A 125 -9.53 10.37 -5.30
CA THR A 125 -9.94 10.71 -6.66
C THR A 125 -8.85 10.29 -7.64
N VAL A 126 -9.23 9.54 -8.67
CA VAL A 126 -8.37 9.17 -9.78
C VAL A 126 -8.61 10.13 -10.94
N PHE A 127 -7.54 10.70 -11.48
CA PHE A 127 -7.57 11.59 -12.64
C PHE A 127 -6.95 10.84 -13.83
N LEU A 128 -7.69 10.74 -14.93
CA LEU A 128 -7.26 10.05 -16.14
C LEU A 128 -7.21 11.03 -17.32
N THR A 129 -6.15 10.95 -18.12
CA THR A 129 -6.10 11.56 -19.46
C THR A 129 -6.17 10.42 -20.48
N SER A 130 -7.18 10.44 -21.35
CA SER A 130 -7.42 9.36 -22.32
C SER A 130 -8.30 9.86 -23.46
N SER A 131 -8.10 9.28 -24.64
CA SER A 131 -8.96 9.42 -25.83
C SER A 131 -10.06 8.35 -25.92
N ALA A 132 -10.19 7.47 -24.92
CA ALA A 132 -11.17 6.40 -24.92
C ALA A 132 -12.59 6.91 -24.59
N GLU A 133 -13.60 6.21 -25.12
CA GLU A 133 -15.00 6.48 -24.82
C GLU A 133 -15.34 6.29 -23.34
N PRO A 134 -16.32 7.02 -22.79
CA PRO A 134 -16.70 6.94 -21.36
C PRO A 134 -17.04 5.51 -20.90
N GLU A 135 -17.66 4.70 -21.78
CA GLU A 135 -17.97 3.30 -21.48
C GLU A 135 -16.70 2.47 -21.27
N ALA A 136 -15.67 2.68 -22.08
CA ALA A 136 -14.40 1.98 -21.93
C ALA A 136 -13.71 2.38 -20.60
N ILE A 137 -13.75 3.67 -20.24
CA ILE A 137 -13.24 4.15 -18.95
C ILE A 137 -13.99 3.54 -17.77
N ALA A 138 -15.32 3.42 -17.85
CA ALA A 138 -16.11 2.76 -16.81
C ALA A 138 -15.73 1.28 -16.64
N ARG A 139 -15.55 0.55 -17.75
CA ARG A 139 -15.07 -0.85 -17.72
C ARG A 139 -13.67 -0.96 -17.12
N LEU A 140 -12.78 0.00 -17.42
CA LEU A 140 -11.44 0.07 -16.83
C LEU A 140 -11.52 0.28 -15.32
N GLN A 141 -12.34 1.22 -14.86
CA GLN A 141 -12.56 1.46 -13.43
C GLN A 141 -13.07 0.20 -12.72
N GLU A 142 -14.07 -0.49 -13.26
CA GLU A 142 -14.59 -1.72 -12.67
C GLU A 142 -13.50 -2.80 -12.54
N ALA A 143 -12.67 -2.96 -13.57
CA ALA A 143 -11.55 -3.90 -13.55
C ALA A 143 -10.53 -3.53 -12.46
N VAL A 144 -10.20 -2.24 -12.31
CA VAL A 144 -9.25 -1.77 -11.29
C VAL A 144 -9.80 -1.94 -9.89
N GLU A 145 -11.05 -1.55 -9.64
CA GLU A 145 -11.68 -1.69 -8.32
C GLU A 145 -11.71 -3.14 -7.84
N ARG A 146 -11.92 -4.09 -8.77
CA ARG A 146 -11.94 -5.53 -8.46
C ARG A 146 -10.55 -6.12 -8.22
N HIS A 147 -9.49 -5.49 -8.72
CA HIS A 147 -8.19 -6.14 -8.86
C HIS A 147 -7.00 -5.38 -8.26
N CYS A 148 -7.20 -4.19 -7.73
CA CYS A 148 -6.18 -3.43 -7.01
C CYS A 148 -5.90 -4.05 -5.63
N PRO A 149 -4.70 -4.65 -5.38
CA PRO A 149 -4.44 -5.35 -4.13
C PRO A 149 -4.50 -4.46 -2.89
N VAL A 150 -3.91 -3.27 -2.93
CA VAL A 150 -3.88 -2.38 -1.75
C VAL A 150 -5.27 -1.78 -1.46
N LEU A 151 -6.13 -1.66 -2.47
CA LEU A 151 -7.53 -1.29 -2.24
C LEU A 151 -8.28 -2.40 -1.49
N ASP A 152 -8.01 -3.67 -1.83
CA ASP A 152 -8.55 -4.82 -1.10
C ASP A 152 -8.00 -4.87 0.34
N ASP A 153 -6.68 -4.72 0.53
CA ASP A 153 -6.05 -4.70 1.86
C ASP A 153 -6.71 -3.70 2.83
N LEU A 154 -7.23 -2.58 2.31
CA LEU A 154 -7.88 -1.53 3.11
C LEU A 154 -9.40 -1.71 3.25
N ARG A 155 -10.04 -2.46 2.36
CA ARG A 155 -11.49 -2.72 2.38
C ARG A 155 -11.86 -4.04 3.05
N SER A 156 -10.91 -4.96 3.14
CA SER A 156 -11.08 -6.33 3.62
C SER A 156 -10.22 -6.57 4.87
N PRO A 157 -10.74 -7.22 5.93
CA PRO A 157 -9.92 -7.61 7.06
C PRO A 157 -8.83 -8.61 6.66
N VAL A 158 -7.56 -8.25 6.88
CA VAL A 158 -6.43 -9.16 6.73
C VAL A 158 -6.12 -9.81 8.08
N ALA A 159 -5.95 -11.13 8.11
CA ALA A 159 -5.54 -11.83 9.32
C ALA A 159 -4.07 -11.49 9.65
N VAL A 160 -3.87 -10.77 10.76
CA VAL A 160 -2.55 -10.34 11.23
C VAL A 160 -2.27 -10.99 12.59
N THR A 161 -1.09 -11.58 12.74
CA THR A 161 -0.62 -12.16 14.00
C THR A 161 0.77 -11.61 14.29
N MET A 162 1.00 -11.13 15.51
CA MET A 162 2.31 -10.67 15.97
C MET A 162 2.73 -11.49 17.18
N THR A 163 4.01 -11.82 17.25
CA THR A 163 4.63 -12.49 18.40
C THR A 163 5.76 -11.61 18.92
N VAL A 164 6.03 -11.71 20.22
CA VAL A 164 7.09 -10.94 20.88
C VAL A 164 8.14 -11.90 21.40
N GLU A 165 9.38 -11.71 20.95
CA GLU A 165 10.56 -12.39 21.47
C GLU A 165 11.39 -11.40 22.28
N THR A 166 11.81 -11.80 23.49
CA THR A 166 12.61 -10.94 24.37
C THR A 166 13.97 -11.56 24.64
N ARG A 167 14.99 -10.70 24.65
CA ARG A 167 16.30 -11.04 25.19
C ARG A 167 16.53 -10.16 26.42
N SER A 168 16.55 -10.76 27.61
CA SER A 168 16.81 -10.01 28.84
C SER A 168 18.24 -9.45 28.83
N THR A 169 18.35 -8.15 29.09
CA THR A 169 19.62 -7.47 29.40
C THR A 169 19.75 -7.16 30.89
N VAL A 170 18.73 -7.52 31.69
CA VAL A 170 18.76 -7.41 33.14
C VAL A 170 19.81 -8.41 33.64
N ARG A 171 20.89 -7.89 34.22
CA ARG A 171 21.84 -8.73 34.96
C ARG A 171 21.12 -9.17 36.25
N PRO A 172 21.19 -10.45 36.65
CA PRO A 172 20.70 -10.86 37.96
C PRO A 172 21.35 -9.97 39.02
N GLU A 173 20.56 -9.44 39.96
CA GLU A 173 21.09 -8.78 41.15
C GLU A 173 21.83 -9.86 41.97
N GLU A 174 23.12 -9.63 42.27
CA GLU A 174 23.94 -10.44 43.19
C GLU A 174 23.61 -10.12 44.66
#